data_AF-A0A1I1PZR9-F1
#
_entry.id   AF-A0A1I1PZR9-F1
#
_cell.length_a   1.000
_cell.length_b   1.000
_cell.length_c   1.000
_cell.angle_alpha   90.00
_cell.angle_beta   90.00
_cell.angle_gamma   90.00
#
_symmetry.space_group_name_H-M   'P 1'
#
loop_
_entity.id
_entity.type
_entity.pdbx_description
1 polymer ?
#
loop_
_entity_poly.entity_id
_entity_poly.type
_entity_poly.pdbx_seq_one_letter_code
_entity_poly.pdbx_strand_id
1 'polypeptide(L)'
;MKFSRISLALIFAIAGNCSAYAADKDKKKKKDKTLTELLANKIETKGLLNFYQDKKTGKTLMLLNESQLNSPILYFAHTVNGITDAGHFKGAYRETKIIEFRRHFDRIDIISKTPIHKFDQNSPISKAQDANISEAVLASIKIEKEEKGQFALKIDKLFLSEALHKVSPWARVDDKKSKKTI
;
A
#
# COMPACT_ATOMS: atom_id res chain seq x y z
N MET A 1 -80.54 13.03 16.17
CA MET A 1 -80.23 14.43 16.54
C MET A 1 -78.73 14.65 16.41
N LYS A 2 -78.33 15.66 15.61
CA LYS A 2 -77.11 16.53 15.61
C LYS A 2 -75.82 15.95 16.24
N PHE A 3 -74.64 15.95 15.60
CA PHE A 3 -73.81 17.07 15.10
C PHE A 3 -72.91 16.54 13.94
N SER A 4 -72.82 17.12 12.73
CA SER A 4 -72.26 18.39 12.26
C SER A 4 -70.75 18.62 12.51
N ARG A 5 -69.96 18.38 11.45
CA ARG A 5 -68.70 19.04 10.98
C ARG A 5 -67.46 18.85 11.89
N ILE A 6 -66.25 18.55 11.40
CA ILE A 6 -65.43 19.32 10.45
C ILE A 6 -64.38 18.39 9.80
N SER A 7 -64.16 18.64 8.51
CA SER A 7 -63.12 18.12 7.63
C SER A 7 -61.71 18.54 8.05
N LEU A 8 -60.73 17.62 7.99
CA LEU A 8 -59.34 17.97 7.70
C LEU A 8 -58.82 16.99 6.64
N ALA A 9 -58.96 17.41 5.39
CA ALA A 9 -58.33 16.78 4.24
C ALA A 9 -56.81 17.04 4.30
N LEU A 10 -56.01 15.98 4.23
CA LEU A 10 -54.68 16.05 3.64
C LEU A 10 -54.68 15.15 2.42
N ILE A 11 -54.69 15.82 1.27
CA ILE A 11 -54.76 15.27 -0.08
C ILE A 11 -53.47 14.49 -0.36
N PHE A 12 -53.59 13.19 -0.64
CA PHE A 12 -52.52 12.38 -1.20
C PHE A 12 -52.99 11.88 -2.58
N ALA A 13 -52.86 12.73 -3.61
CA ALA A 13 -53.07 12.33 -4.98
C ALA A 13 -52.44 13.35 -5.94
N ILE A 14 -51.30 13.00 -6.55
CA ILE A 14 -51.08 13.20 -7.98
C ILE A 14 -50.26 12.00 -8.48
N ALA A 15 -50.96 11.06 -9.10
CA ALA A 15 -50.41 10.23 -10.15
C ALA A 15 -50.13 11.12 -11.37
N GLY A 16 -48.96 10.95 -11.97
CA GLY A 16 -48.63 11.58 -13.25
C GLY A 16 -47.19 12.07 -13.31
N ASN A 17 -46.27 11.20 -13.74
CA ASN A 17 -45.47 11.51 -14.92
C ASN A 17 -44.72 10.28 -15.44
N CYS A 18 -45.09 9.95 -16.67
CA CYS A 18 -44.32 9.18 -17.62
C CYS A 18 -42.91 9.77 -17.72
N SER A 19 -41.88 8.95 -17.53
CA SER A 19 -40.53 9.29 -17.99
C SER A 19 -40.01 8.13 -18.82
N ALA A 20 -40.26 8.23 -20.12
CA ALA A 20 -39.31 7.78 -21.12
C ALA A 20 -37.99 8.58 -20.97
N TYR A 21 -36.92 8.07 -21.59
CA TYR A 21 -35.49 8.42 -21.48
C TYR A 21 -34.77 7.74 -20.30
N ALA A 22 -33.68 7.00 -20.47
CA ALA A 22 -32.73 6.97 -21.57
C ALA A 22 -32.13 5.58 -21.73
N ALA A 23 -31.79 5.27 -22.98
CA ALA A 23 -31.02 4.11 -23.42
C ALA A 23 -29.96 3.70 -22.40
N ASP A 24 -30.01 2.42 -22.04
CA ASP A 24 -28.95 1.67 -21.38
C ASP A 24 -27.70 1.77 -22.25
N LYS A 25 -26.92 2.84 -22.07
CA LYS A 25 -25.56 2.92 -22.57
C LYS A 25 -24.79 1.89 -21.77
N ASP A 26 -24.73 0.70 -22.34
CA ASP A 26 -23.58 -0.20 -22.36
C ASP A 26 -22.41 0.38 -21.56
N LYS A 27 -22.49 0.24 -20.23
CA LYS A 27 -21.31 0.33 -19.37
C LYS A 27 -20.55 -0.92 -19.71
N LYS A 28 -19.79 -0.82 -20.81
CA LYS A 28 -18.79 -1.76 -21.28
C LYS A 28 -18.07 -2.22 -20.03
N LYS A 29 -18.47 -3.40 -19.53
CA LYS A 29 -17.90 -4.04 -18.35
C LYS A 29 -16.42 -4.07 -18.66
N LYS A 30 -15.65 -3.22 -18.00
CA LYS A 30 -14.21 -3.11 -18.22
C LYS A 30 -13.73 -4.52 -17.89
N LYS A 31 -13.42 -5.33 -18.92
CA LYS A 31 -12.88 -6.67 -18.71
C LYS A 31 -11.71 -6.47 -17.78
N ASP A 32 -11.83 -7.02 -16.57
CA ASP A 32 -10.73 -6.97 -15.63
C ASP A 32 -9.57 -7.67 -16.31
N LYS A 33 -8.55 -6.89 -16.68
CA LYS A 33 -7.36 -7.41 -17.34
C LYS A 33 -6.81 -8.54 -16.46
N THR A 34 -6.45 -9.64 -17.10
CA THR A 34 -5.79 -10.75 -16.41
C THR A 34 -4.44 -10.27 -15.89
N LEU A 35 -3.92 -10.91 -14.86
CA LEU A 35 -2.58 -10.61 -14.35
C LEU A 35 -1.54 -10.76 -15.47
N THR A 36 -1.69 -11.76 -16.33
CA THR A 36 -0.83 -11.97 -17.50
C THR A 36 -0.89 -10.80 -18.49
N GLU A 37 -2.07 -10.28 -18.80
CA GLU A 37 -2.22 -9.08 -19.64
C GLU A 37 -1.62 -7.82 -19.00
N LEU A 38 -1.68 -7.72 -17.67
CA LEU A 38 -1.15 -6.59 -16.91
C LEU A 38 0.38 -6.60 -16.87
N LEU A 39 0.98 -7.79 -16.83
CA LEU A 39 2.44 -7.99 -16.86
C LEU A 39 3.01 -8.00 -18.29
N ALA A 40 2.18 -8.31 -19.28
CA ALA A 40 2.59 -8.34 -20.69
C ALA A 40 3.21 -7.01 -21.13
N ASN A 41 4.30 -7.10 -21.92
CA ASN A 41 5.06 -5.97 -22.46
C ASN A 41 5.83 -5.11 -21.44
N LYS A 42 6.04 -5.59 -20.21
CA LYS A 42 6.91 -4.94 -19.22
C LYS A 42 8.30 -5.58 -19.22
N ILE A 43 9.31 -4.79 -18.84
CA ILE A 43 10.65 -5.33 -18.54
C ILE A 43 10.54 -6.04 -17.19
N GLU A 44 10.82 -7.33 -17.19
CA GLU A 44 10.90 -8.13 -15.98
C GLU A 44 12.31 -8.04 -15.37
N THR A 45 12.37 -7.78 -14.07
CA THR A 45 13.59 -7.91 -13.27
C THR A 45 13.31 -8.98 -12.21
N LYS A 46 13.93 -10.15 -12.37
CA LYS A 46 13.79 -11.28 -11.45
C LYS A 46 14.76 -11.15 -10.29
N GLY A 47 14.31 -11.53 -9.10
CA GLY A 47 15.12 -11.54 -7.89
C GLY A 47 14.36 -12.15 -6.72
N LEU A 48 14.73 -11.78 -5.50
CA LEU A 48 13.94 -12.13 -4.31
C LEU A 48 12.51 -11.61 -4.44
N LEU A 49 12.36 -10.41 -4.99
CA LEU A 49 11.10 -9.80 -5.36
C LEU A 49 11.12 -9.53 -6.87
N ASN A 50 10.04 -9.90 -7.56
CA ASN A 50 9.95 -9.71 -9.00
C ASN A 50 9.34 -8.35 -9.31
N PHE A 51 10.01 -7.59 -10.17
CA PHE A 51 9.56 -6.28 -10.61
C PHE A 51 9.27 -6.25 -12.10
N TYR A 52 8.22 -5.53 -12.48
CA TYR A 52 7.79 -5.35 -13.86
C TYR A 52 7.64 -3.86 -14.16
N GLN A 53 8.56 -3.32 -14.96
CA GLN A 53 8.58 -1.91 -15.32
C GLN A 53 8.05 -1.68 -16.73
N ASP A 54 7.18 -0.67 -16.88
CA ASP A 54 6.73 -0.21 -18.18
C ASP A 54 7.77 0.69 -18.86
N LYS A 55 8.22 0.34 -20.05
CA LYS A 55 9.20 1.14 -20.83
C LYS A 55 8.70 2.54 -21.18
N LYS A 56 7.38 2.71 -21.37
CA LYS A 56 6.80 3.98 -21.82
C LYS A 56 6.49 4.91 -20.67
N THR A 57 5.97 4.37 -19.57
CA THR A 57 5.50 5.19 -18.44
C THR A 57 6.45 5.19 -17.25
N GLY A 58 7.45 4.30 -17.21
CA GLY A 58 8.35 4.12 -16.08
C GLY A 58 7.71 3.47 -14.85
N LYS A 59 6.39 3.25 -14.87
CA LYS A 59 5.63 2.68 -13.75
C LYS A 59 6.07 1.26 -13.45
N THR A 60 6.34 1.00 -12.19
CA THR A 60 6.85 -0.28 -11.71
C THR A 60 5.80 -1.00 -10.87
N LEU A 61 5.64 -2.28 -11.19
CA LEU A 61 4.83 -3.21 -10.43
C LEU A 61 5.74 -4.18 -9.71
N MET A 62 5.38 -4.51 -8.48
CA MET A 62 6.00 -5.60 -7.72
C MET A 62 5.01 -6.77 -7.67
N LEU A 63 5.50 -7.97 -7.95
CA LEU A 63 4.74 -9.20 -7.83
C LEU A 63 5.16 -9.93 -6.55
N LEU A 64 4.20 -10.16 -5.67
CA LEU A 64 4.37 -10.99 -4.48
C LEU A 64 3.58 -12.28 -4.65
N ASN A 65 4.19 -13.40 -4.27
CA ASN A 65 3.48 -14.66 -4.11
C ASN A 65 3.00 -14.81 -2.67
N GLU A 66 1.93 -15.56 -2.45
CA GLU A 66 1.41 -15.87 -1.12
C GLU A 66 2.47 -16.47 -0.19
N SER A 67 3.39 -17.29 -0.71
CA SER A 67 4.52 -17.85 0.04
C SER A 67 5.53 -16.83 0.56
N GLN A 68 5.53 -15.61 0.02
CA GLN A 68 6.41 -14.51 0.42
C GLN A 68 5.75 -13.58 1.45
N LEU A 69 4.45 -13.77 1.70
CA LEU A 69 3.74 -13.05 2.76
C LEU A 69 4.08 -13.66 4.12
N ASN A 70 4.03 -12.82 5.15
CA ASN A 70 4.36 -13.16 6.53
C ASN A 70 5.76 -13.78 6.72
N SER A 71 6.64 -13.61 5.73
CA SER A 71 8.01 -14.09 5.75
C SER A 71 8.95 -12.89 5.91
N PRO A 72 9.64 -12.76 7.05
CA PRO A 72 10.57 -11.66 7.28
C PRO A 72 11.78 -11.76 6.35
N ILE A 73 12.14 -10.65 5.72
CA ILE A 73 13.33 -10.52 4.89
C ILE A 73 14.25 -9.43 5.44
N LEU A 74 15.56 -9.63 5.27
CA LEU A 74 16.56 -8.62 5.63
C LEU A 74 16.63 -7.56 4.53
N TYR A 75 16.22 -6.35 4.86
CA TYR A 75 16.37 -5.17 4.01
C TYR A 75 17.61 -4.39 4.43
N PHE A 76 18.47 -4.06 3.48
CA PHE A 76 19.57 -3.14 3.69
C PHE A 76 19.73 -2.23 2.47
N ALA A 77 20.19 -1.01 2.71
CA ALA A 77 20.55 -0.07 1.66
C ALA A 77 22.03 0.29 1.76
N HIS A 78 22.64 0.61 0.62
CA HIS A 78 23.98 1.20 0.56
C HIS A 78 24.02 2.30 -0.50
N THR A 79 24.93 3.23 -0.33
CA THR A 79 25.10 4.35 -1.24
C THR A 79 26.00 3.93 -2.39
N VAL A 80 25.49 3.94 -3.62
CA VAL A 80 26.31 3.67 -4.81
C VAL A 80 27.23 4.86 -5.10
N ASN A 81 26.66 6.06 -5.20
CA ASN A 81 27.38 7.33 -5.30
C ASN A 81 26.61 8.38 -4.48
N GLY A 82 27.34 9.24 -3.78
CA GLY A 82 26.75 10.29 -2.95
C GLY A 82 27.68 11.49 -2.83
N ILE A 83 27.11 12.65 -2.51
CA ILE A 83 27.86 13.88 -2.24
C ILE A 83 28.22 13.90 -0.76
N THR A 84 29.51 14.04 -0.45
CA THR A 84 30.03 14.04 0.92
C THR A 84 29.41 15.13 1.79
N ASP A 85 29.13 16.29 1.22
CA ASP A 85 28.50 17.42 1.93
C ASP A 85 27.06 17.11 2.39
N ALA A 86 26.37 16.20 1.70
CA ALA A 86 25.08 15.67 2.12
C ALA A 86 25.20 14.48 3.09
N GLY A 87 26.42 14.16 3.54
CA GLY A 87 26.73 13.02 4.41
C GLY A 87 26.61 11.67 3.69
N HIS A 88 26.79 11.63 2.37
CA HIS A 88 26.67 10.42 1.56
C HIS A 88 27.96 10.18 0.78
N PHE A 89 28.51 8.98 0.83
CA PHE A 89 29.70 8.62 0.05
C PHE A 89 29.59 7.21 -0.50
N LYS A 90 30.34 6.92 -1.56
CA LYS A 90 30.34 5.63 -2.25
C LYS A 90 30.66 4.49 -1.30
N GLY A 91 29.83 3.45 -1.31
CA GLY A 91 29.98 2.27 -0.46
C GLY A 91 29.48 2.42 0.97
N ALA A 92 28.96 3.59 1.36
CA ALA A 92 28.43 3.78 2.71
C ALA A 92 27.20 2.87 2.94
N TYR A 93 27.33 1.91 3.86
CA TYR A 93 26.19 1.15 4.37
C TYR A 93 25.22 2.07 5.08
N ARG A 94 23.94 1.76 4.94
CA ARG A 94 22.85 2.54 5.50
C ARG A 94 22.01 1.67 6.43
N GLU A 95 20.74 2.04 6.52
CA GLU A 95 19.77 1.41 7.36
C GLU A 95 19.61 -0.08 7.01
N THR A 96 19.54 -0.89 8.06
CA THR A 96 19.25 -2.32 7.99
C THR A 96 18.00 -2.56 8.82
N LYS A 97 17.00 -3.22 8.22
CA LYS A 97 15.73 -3.55 8.86
C LYS A 97 15.35 -4.99 8.52
N ILE A 98 14.62 -5.62 9.41
CA ILE A 98 13.84 -6.80 9.06
C ILE A 98 12.47 -6.30 8.63
N ILE A 99 12.08 -6.57 7.39
CA ILE A 99 10.76 -6.19 6.87
C ILE A 99 9.92 -7.42 6.56
N GLU A 100 8.61 -7.29 6.71
CA GLU A 100 7.65 -8.36 6.45
C GLU A 100 6.47 -7.78 5.65
N PHE A 101 6.00 -8.51 4.65
CA PHE A 101 4.80 -8.15 3.89
C PHE A 101 3.59 -8.86 4.50
N ARG A 102 2.64 -8.09 5.04
CA ARG A 102 1.39 -8.63 5.58
C ARG A 102 0.19 -8.18 4.77
N ARG A 103 -0.71 -9.11 4.48
CA ARG A 103 -1.98 -8.79 3.85
C ARG A 103 -2.95 -8.24 4.88
N HIS A 104 -3.51 -7.07 4.57
CA HIS A 104 -4.61 -6.47 5.32
C HIS A 104 -5.73 -6.10 4.36
N PHE A 105 -6.74 -6.97 4.24
CA PHE A 105 -7.89 -6.81 3.34
C PHE A 105 -7.48 -6.58 1.87
N ASP A 106 -7.61 -5.33 1.38
CA ASP A 106 -7.36 -4.89 0.01
C ASP A 106 -5.96 -4.28 -0.20
N ARG A 107 -5.10 -4.32 0.82
CA ARG A 107 -3.74 -3.79 0.80
C ARG A 107 -2.72 -4.76 1.39
N ILE A 108 -1.47 -4.51 1.05
CA ILE A 108 -0.30 -5.16 1.64
C ILE A 108 0.47 -4.09 2.41
N ASP A 109 0.67 -4.35 3.69
CA ASP A 109 1.43 -3.49 4.58
C ASP A 109 2.87 -4.03 4.69
N ILE A 110 3.82 -3.11 4.63
CA ILE A 110 5.23 -3.39 4.84
C ILE A 110 5.52 -3.04 6.29
N ILE A 111 5.84 -4.05 7.08
CA ILE A 111 6.01 -3.93 8.52
C ILE A 111 7.49 -4.11 8.87
N SER A 112 8.02 -3.22 9.70
CA SER A 112 9.35 -3.35 10.27
C SER A 112 9.29 -4.17 11.56
N LYS A 113 10.08 -5.23 11.61
CA LYS A 113 10.29 -6.08 12.78
C LYS A 113 11.54 -5.62 13.55
N THR A 114 11.45 -5.66 14.88
CA THR A 114 12.59 -5.37 15.74
C THR A 114 13.37 -6.65 16.02
N PRO A 115 14.68 -6.73 15.70
CA PRO A 115 15.47 -7.95 15.83
C PRO A 115 15.82 -8.33 17.28
N ILE A 116 15.58 -7.46 18.25
CA ILE A 116 16.15 -7.56 19.61
C ILE A 116 15.38 -8.51 20.56
N HIS A 117 14.17 -8.94 20.19
CA HIS A 117 13.31 -9.74 21.07
C HIS A 117 13.45 -11.24 20.77
N LYS A 118 14.51 -11.86 21.30
CA LYS A 118 14.68 -13.31 21.25
C LYS A 118 14.50 -13.90 22.64
N PHE A 119 13.44 -14.68 22.81
CA PHE A 119 13.16 -15.40 24.05
C PHE A 119 13.66 -16.84 23.95
N ASP A 120 14.10 -17.39 25.09
CA ASP A 120 14.33 -18.83 25.20
C ASP A 120 12.99 -19.56 25.23
N GLN A 121 12.74 -20.41 24.23
CA GLN A 121 11.50 -21.15 24.07
C GLN A 121 11.20 -22.07 25.27
N ASN A 122 12.23 -22.53 25.98
CA ASN A 122 12.08 -23.42 27.12
C ASN A 122 11.71 -22.69 28.42
N SER A 123 11.84 -21.36 28.44
CA SER A 123 11.50 -20.55 29.62
C SER A 123 10.00 -20.23 29.66
N PRO A 124 9.35 -20.22 30.84
CA PRO A 124 7.98 -19.74 30.99
C PRO A 124 7.76 -18.31 30.49
N ILE A 125 8.83 -17.49 30.43
CA ILE A 125 8.80 -16.11 29.94
C ILE A 125 8.48 -16.05 28.44
N SER A 126 8.75 -17.12 27.67
CA SER A 126 8.45 -17.17 26.23
C SER A 126 6.96 -17.01 25.91
N LYS A 127 6.07 -17.31 26.86
CA LYS A 127 4.62 -17.11 26.70
C LYS A 127 4.24 -15.63 26.54
N ALA A 128 5.10 -14.72 27.00
CA ALA A 128 4.93 -13.28 26.85
C ALA A 128 5.81 -12.70 25.73
N GLN A 129 6.31 -13.53 24.81
CA GLN A 129 7.26 -13.07 23.78
C GLN A 129 6.69 -11.99 22.87
N ASP A 130 5.39 -12.02 22.60
CA ASP A 130 4.70 -11.05 21.75
C ASP A 130 4.17 -9.84 22.54
N ALA A 131 4.33 -9.83 23.87
CA ALA A 131 3.91 -8.73 24.72
C ALA A 131 4.85 -7.53 24.57
N ASN A 132 4.29 -6.32 24.55
CA ASN A 132 5.01 -5.05 24.46
C ASN A 132 5.90 -4.89 23.20
N ILE A 133 5.63 -5.65 22.14
CA ILE A 133 6.28 -5.46 20.84
C ILE A 133 5.45 -4.49 20.01
N SER A 134 6.03 -3.34 19.66
CA SER A 134 5.45 -2.40 18.72
C SER A 134 6.11 -2.57 17.36
N GLU A 135 5.33 -2.97 16.37
CA GLU A 135 5.79 -3.08 14.98
C GLU A 135 5.40 -1.83 14.19
N ALA A 136 6.31 -1.31 13.39
CA ALA A 136 6.07 -0.10 12.61
C ALA A 136 5.59 -0.46 11.20
N VAL A 137 4.42 0.05 10.80
CA VAL A 137 3.98 0.00 9.40
C VAL A 137 4.73 1.08 8.63
N LEU A 138 5.67 0.67 7.78
CA LEU A 138 6.48 1.57 6.95
C LEU A 138 5.66 2.14 5.79
N ALA A 139 4.87 1.28 5.14
CA ALA A 139 4.03 1.67 4.01
C ALA A 139 2.86 0.71 3.84
N SER A 140 1.76 1.25 3.29
CA SER A 140 0.55 0.50 2.95
C SER A 140 0.27 0.64 1.46
N ILE A 141 0.26 -0.49 0.74
CA ILE A 141 0.16 -0.50 -0.72
C ILE A 141 -1.10 -1.24 -1.13
N LYS A 142 -1.97 -0.56 -1.88
CA LYS A 142 -3.20 -1.17 -2.39
C LYS A 142 -2.87 -2.25 -3.42
N ILE A 143 -3.58 -3.38 -3.33
CA ILE A 143 -3.50 -4.48 -4.31
C ILE A 143 -4.18 -4.02 -5.59
N GLU A 144 -3.44 -3.99 -6.72
CA GLU A 144 -4.01 -3.64 -8.01
C GLU A 144 -4.73 -4.83 -8.64
N LYS A 145 -4.15 -6.01 -8.50
CA LYS A 145 -4.70 -7.26 -9.00
C LYS A 145 -4.23 -8.41 -8.13
N GLU A 146 -5.15 -9.31 -7.85
CA GLU A 146 -4.88 -10.61 -7.22
C GLU A 146 -5.37 -11.70 -8.17
N GLU A 147 -4.50 -12.66 -8.47
CA GLU A 147 -4.86 -13.83 -9.27
C GLU A 147 -4.00 -15.02 -8.85
N LYS A 148 -4.61 -16.17 -8.57
CA LYS A 148 -3.92 -17.44 -8.24
C LYS A 148 -2.85 -17.31 -7.14
N GLY A 149 -3.13 -16.56 -6.07
CA GLY A 149 -2.18 -16.36 -4.95
C GLY A 149 -1.01 -15.42 -5.28
N GLN A 150 -1.11 -14.67 -6.38
CA GLN A 150 -0.14 -13.64 -6.76
C GLN A 150 -0.77 -12.25 -6.63
N PHE A 151 0.01 -11.31 -6.10
CA PHE A 151 -0.41 -9.95 -5.81
C PHE A 151 0.43 -8.97 -6.61
N ALA A 152 -0.22 -8.20 -7.49
CA ALA A 152 0.42 -7.09 -8.20
C ALA A 152 0.23 -5.79 -7.42
N LEU A 153 1.35 -5.14 -7.10
CA LEU A 153 1.41 -3.92 -6.31
C LEU A 153 2.07 -2.79 -7.08
N LYS A 154 1.47 -1.60 -7.11
CA LYS A 154 2.14 -0.38 -7.60
C LYS A 154 3.07 0.16 -6.54
N ILE A 155 4.36 0.15 -6.83
CA ILE A 155 5.42 0.49 -5.88
C ILE A 155 6.09 1.84 -6.15
N ASP A 156 5.68 2.57 -7.18
CA ASP A 156 6.27 3.88 -7.52
C ASP A 156 6.25 4.84 -6.31
N LYS A 157 5.11 4.90 -5.61
CA LYS A 157 4.96 5.74 -4.41
C LYS A 157 5.83 5.26 -3.25
N LEU A 158 6.04 3.96 -3.11
CA LEU A 158 6.87 3.39 -2.04
C LEU A 158 8.30 3.92 -2.16
N PHE A 159 8.90 3.85 -3.35
CA PHE A 159 10.27 4.29 -3.58
C PHE A 159 10.43 5.81 -3.54
N LEU A 160 9.43 6.57 -3.99
CA LEU A 160 9.46 8.04 -3.95
C LEU A 160 9.22 8.61 -2.54
N SER A 161 8.52 7.88 -1.67
CA SER A 161 8.12 8.39 -0.36
C SER A 161 9.24 8.42 0.68
N GLU A 162 10.39 7.80 0.40
CA GLU A 162 11.45 7.54 1.38
C GLU A 162 11.00 6.69 2.58
N ALA A 163 9.87 5.96 2.46
CA ALA A 163 9.28 5.20 3.57
C ALA A 163 10.14 4.00 4.03
N LEU A 164 10.84 3.35 3.10
CA LEU A 164 11.74 2.23 3.43
C LEU A 164 13.07 2.72 4.01
N HIS A 165 13.60 3.80 3.42
CA HIS A 165 14.86 4.39 3.82
C HIS A 165 14.84 5.89 3.54
N LYS A 166 15.08 6.68 4.59
CA LYS A 166 15.15 8.14 4.52
C LYS A 166 16.51 8.58 4.01
N VAL A 167 16.51 9.31 2.90
CA VAL A 167 17.73 9.91 2.32
C VAL A 167 17.82 11.40 2.62
N SER A 168 16.68 12.07 2.78
CA SER A 168 16.64 13.48 3.12
C SER A 168 17.19 13.71 4.54
N PRO A 169 17.83 14.86 4.81
CA PRO A 169 18.25 15.23 6.16
C PRO A 169 17.08 15.25 7.14
N TRP A 170 17.37 15.05 8.42
CA TRP A 170 16.39 15.35 9.47
C TRP A 170 16.16 16.85 9.54
N ALA A 171 14.90 17.27 9.65
CA ALA A 171 14.57 18.67 9.87
C ALA A 171 15.19 19.10 11.21
N ARG A 172 15.98 20.18 11.19
CA ARG A 172 16.47 20.79 12.43
C ARG A 172 15.33 21.58 13.07
N VAL A 173 15.26 21.53 14.40
CA VAL A 173 14.17 22.17 15.19
C VAL A 173 13.99 23.65 14.83
N ASP A 174 15.07 24.37 14.52
CA ASP A 174 15.06 25.81 14.25
C ASP A 174 15.09 26.20 12.75
N ASP A 175 15.11 25.22 11.84
CA ASP A 175 15.23 25.50 10.41
C ASP A 175 13.86 25.61 9.73
N LYS A 176 13.33 26.85 9.70
CA LYS A 176 12.06 27.20 9.03
C LYS A 176 12.07 26.96 7.52
N LYS A 177 13.24 26.74 6.89
CA LYS A 177 13.40 26.48 5.45
C LYS A 177 13.55 24.98 5.13
N SER A 178 13.56 24.10 6.13
CA SER A 178 13.79 22.66 5.94
C SER A 178 12.61 21.86 5.34
N LYS A 179 11.50 22.51 4.93
CA LYS A 179 10.39 21.82 4.25
C LYS A 179 10.88 21.30 2.91
N LYS A 180 10.77 19.98 2.71
CA LYS A 180 11.13 19.21 1.49
C LYS A 180 11.01 20.06 0.22
N THR A 181 12.12 20.66 -0.19
CA THR A 181 12.31 21.11 -1.57
C THR A 181 12.74 19.86 -2.32
N ILE A 182 11.78 19.25 -3.03
CA ILE A 182 12.04 18.20 -4.02
C ILE A 182 12.47 18.88 -5.31
#